data_AF-A0A1F7LKL7-F1
#
_entry.id   AF-A0A1F7LKL7-F1
#
_cell.length_a   1.000
_cell.length_b   1.000
_cell.length_c   1.000
_cell.angle_alpha   90.00
_cell.angle_beta   90.00
_cell.angle_gamma   90.00
#
_symmetry.space_group_name_H-M   'P 1'
#
loop_
_entity.id
_entity.type
_entity.pdbx_description
1 polymer ?
#
loop_
_entity_poly.entity_id
_entity_poly.type
_entity_poly.pdbx_seq_one_letter_code
_entity_poly.pdbx_strand_id
1 'polypeptide(L)'
;MKRVATAAGILAVTTAWTLGPAEAWNCPVQIKGAGDAIRRAEAMKLSPEARALVEEAKKLVAQARAHHGDAKAKIDHANAMWKARSAQAQAEAAQAISTP
;
A
#
# COMPACT_ATOMS: atom_id res chain seq x y z
N MET A 1 14.75 -22.99 -36.02
CA MET A 1 13.69 -22.81 -35.01
C MET A 1 14.19 -22.85 -33.56
N LYS A 2 15.18 -23.68 -33.17
CA LYS A 2 15.69 -23.73 -31.78
C LYS A 2 16.44 -22.48 -31.27
N ARG A 3 17.03 -21.66 -32.16
CA ARG A 3 17.81 -20.45 -31.77
C ARG A 3 16.95 -19.22 -31.43
N VAL A 4 15.69 -19.21 -31.87
CA VAL A 4 14.75 -18.10 -31.62
C VAL A 4 14.09 -18.26 -30.25
N ALA A 5 13.86 -19.50 -29.81
CA ALA A 5 13.30 -19.80 -28.49
C ALA A 5 14.23 -19.39 -27.34
N THR A 6 15.55 -19.49 -27.51
CA THR A 6 16.52 -19.08 -26.49
C THR A 6 16.60 -17.56 -26.33
N ALA A 7 16.45 -16.79 -27.42
CA ALA A 7 16.46 -15.33 -27.35
C ALA A 7 15.19 -14.77 -26.67
N ALA A 8 14.03 -15.39 -26.91
CA ALA A 8 12.78 -15.02 -26.27
C ALA A 8 12.77 -15.34 -24.76
N GLY A 9 13.40 -16.44 -24.34
CA GLY A 9 13.53 -16.79 -22.93
C GLY A 9 14.42 -15.83 -22.13
N ILE A 10 15.50 -15.34 -22.73
CA ILE A 10 16.43 -14.42 -22.06
C ILE A 10 15.81 -13.02 -21.90
N LEU A 11 15.00 -12.57 -22.85
CA LEU A 11 14.33 -11.26 -22.77
C LEU A 11 13.22 -11.20 -21.71
N ALA A 12 12.57 -12.34 -21.41
CA ALA A 12 11.52 -12.42 -20.38
C ALA A 12 12.08 -12.50 -18.95
N VAL A 13 13.32 -12.99 -18.78
CA VAL A 13 13.96 -13.07 -17.45
C VAL A 13 14.53 -11.72 -17.00
N THR A 14 14.94 -10.86 -17.94
CA THR A 14 15.49 -9.53 -17.60
C THR A 14 14.42 -8.51 -17.20
N THR A 15 13.17 -8.64 -17.67
CA THR A 15 12.07 -7.75 -17.26
C THR A 15 11.50 -8.07 -15.89
N ALA A 16 11.71 -9.28 -15.36
CA ALA A 16 11.29 -9.62 -14.00
C ALA A 16 12.14 -8.95 -12.91
N TRP A 17 13.32 -8.42 -13.26
CA TRP A 17 14.28 -7.84 -12.31
C TRP A 17 14.21 -6.31 -12.22
N THR A 18 13.34 -5.66 -12.99
CA THR A 18 13.15 -4.20 -12.92
C THR A 18 12.10 -3.77 -11.90
N LEU A 19 11.47 -4.71 -11.18
CA LEU A 19 10.83 -4.44 -9.89
C LEU A 19 11.92 -4.26 -8.82
N GLY A 20 12.75 -3.22 -9.00
CA GLY A 20 13.84 -2.87 -8.10
C GLY A 20 13.32 -2.47 -6.71
N PRO A 21 14.23 -2.33 -5.72
CA PRO A 21 13.93 -2.00 -4.33
C PRO A 21 13.42 -0.55 -4.12
N ALA A 22 12.78 0.06 -5.12
CA ALA A 22 12.12 1.35 -5.00
C ALA A 22 10.91 1.31 -4.03
N GLU A 23 10.45 0.10 -3.67
CA GLU A 23 9.47 -0.10 -2.61
C GLU A 23 10.08 -0.10 -1.20
N ALA A 24 11.40 -0.22 -1.06
CA ALA A 24 12.05 -0.13 0.24
C ALA A 24 12.26 1.36 0.55
N TRP A 25 11.65 1.86 1.64
CA TRP A 25 11.97 3.15 2.29
C TRP A 25 11.20 4.40 1.85
N ASN A 26 9.97 4.25 1.36
CA ASN A 26 9.10 5.40 1.09
C ASN A 26 8.01 5.57 2.17
N CYS A 27 8.37 5.44 3.46
CA CYS A 27 7.39 5.53 4.57
C CYS A 27 6.47 6.75 4.45
N PRO A 28 6.98 7.97 4.17
CA PRO A 28 6.11 9.15 4.02
C PRO A 28 5.14 9.04 2.83
N VAL A 29 5.59 8.49 1.70
CA VAL A 29 4.76 8.31 0.51
C VAL A 29 3.66 7.26 0.75
N GLN A 30 3.98 6.16 1.42
CA GLN A 30 3.01 5.12 1.77
C GLN A 30 1.97 5.64 2.77
N ILE A 31 2.41 6.37 3.80
CA ILE A 31 1.50 7.02 4.77
C ILE A 31 0.62 8.05 4.07
N LYS A 32 1.16 8.83 3.14
CA LYS A 32 0.39 9.79 2.33
C LYS A 32 -0.63 9.07 1.46
N GLY A 33 -0.23 8.00 0.76
CA GLY A 33 -1.11 7.20 -0.10
C GLY A 33 -2.30 6.62 0.67
N ALA A 34 -2.05 6.08 1.86
CA ALA A 34 -3.09 5.62 2.77
C ALA A 34 -4.04 6.76 3.20
N GLY A 35 -3.49 7.93 3.56
CA GLY A 35 -4.30 9.10 3.90
C GLY A 35 -5.13 9.64 2.72
N ASP A 36 -4.58 9.60 1.50
CA ASP A 36 -5.30 9.94 0.27
C ASP A 36 -6.45 8.94 0.02
N ALA A 37 -6.23 7.64 0.25
CA ALA A 37 -7.27 6.61 0.11
C ALA A 37 -8.40 6.78 1.12
N ILE A 38 -8.09 7.10 2.39
CA ILE A 38 -9.09 7.42 3.42
C ILE A 38 -9.95 8.60 2.97
N ARG A 39 -9.34 9.70 2.52
CA ARG A 39 -10.07 10.87 2.04
C ARG A 39 -10.99 10.56 0.85
N ARG A 40 -10.56 9.69 -0.07
CA ARG A 40 -11.43 9.21 -1.17
C ARG A 40 -12.62 8.41 -0.65
N ALA A 41 -12.41 7.51 0.31
CA ALA A 41 -13.49 6.74 0.94
C ALA A 41 -14.49 7.65 1.68
N GLU A 42 -14.00 8.62 2.45
CA GLU A 42 -14.84 9.58 3.19
C GLU A 42 -15.71 10.46 2.29
N ALA A 43 -15.30 10.68 1.04
CA ALA A 43 -16.10 11.42 0.06
C ALA A 43 -17.29 10.60 -0.49
N MET A 44 -17.37 9.29 -0.20
CA MET A 44 -18.46 8.42 -0.64
C MET A 44 -19.60 8.36 0.38
N LYS A 45 -20.77 7.90 -0.06
CA LYS A 45 -21.89 7.58 0.83
C LYS A 45 -21.67 6.22 1.49
N LEU A 46 -20.89 6.21 2.58
CA LEU A 46 -20.50 4.98 3.28
C LEU A 46 -21.64 4.34 4.07
N SER A 47 -21.79 3.01 3.91
CA SER A 47 -22.59 2.16 4.81
C SER A 47 -21.96 2.09 6.22
N PRO A 48 -22.68 1.62 7.25
CA PRO A 48 -22.12 1.46 8.59
C PRO A 48 -20.88 0.56 8.62
N GLU A 49 -20.89 -0.53 7.85
CA GLU A 49 -19.75 -1.45 7.71
C GLU A 49 -18.54 -0.74 7.06
N ALA A 50 -18.78 0.03 5.99
CA ALA A 50 -17.72 0.77 5.33
C ALA A 50 -17.11 1.87 6.21
N ARG A 51 -17.94 2.51 7.06
CA ARG A 51 -17.44 3.47 8.07
C ARG A 51 -16.50 2.81 9.07
N ALA A 52 -16.81 1.60 9.52
CA ALA A 52 -15.94 0.87 10.45
C ALA A 52 -14.55 0.60 9.85
N LEU A 53 -14.49 0.23 8.56
CA LEU A 53 -13.24 0.05 7.83
C LEU A 53 -12.44 1.36 7.71
N VAL A 54 -13.11 2.49 7.44
CA VAL A 54 -12.47 3.82 7.39
C VAL A 54 -11.90 4.23 8.75
N GLU A 55 -12.61 3.96 9.85
CA GLU A 55 -12.11 4.28 11.19
C GLU A 55 -10.89 3.43 11.58
N GLU A 56 -10.89 2.14 11.24
CA GLU A 56 -9.69 1.31 11.44
C GLU A 56 -8.53 1.79 10.54
N ALA A 57 -8.80 2.20 9.29
CA ALA A 57 -7.79 2.78 8.42
C ALA A 57 -7.14 4.03 9.04
N LYS A 58 -7.92 4.94 9.63
CA LYS A 58 -7.41 6.14 10.31
C LYS A 58 -6.49 5.79 11.48
N LYS A 59 -6.90 4.83 12.31
CA LYS A 59 -6.09 4.33 13.43
C LYS A 59 -4.77 3.75 12.94
N LEU A 60 -4.78 2.94 11.88
CA LEU A 60 -3.58 2.38 11.28
C LEU A 60 -2.65 3.47 10.70
N VAL A 61 -3.18 4.52 10.08
CA VAL A 61 -2.38 5.69 9.64
C VAL A 61 -1.74 6.42 10.83
N ALA A 62 -2.48 6.62 11.92
CA ALA A 62 -1.93 7.25 13.13
C ALA A 62 -0.77 6.42 13.70
N GLN A 63 -0.94 5.10 13.80
CA GLN A 63 0.12 4.20 14.22
C GLN A 63 1.31 4.20 13.25
N ALA A 64 1.07 4.19 11.93
CA ALA A 64 2.13 4.26 10.93
C ALA A 64 2.98 5.53 11.07
N ARG A 65 2.35 6.68 11.35
CA ARG A 65 3.04 7.95 11.62
C ARG A 65 3.88 7.88 12.89
N ALA A 66 3.34 7.35 13.98
CA ALA A 66 4.07 7.18 15.22
C ALA A 66 5.30 6.27 15.03
N HIS A 67 5.11 5.09 14.42
CA HIS A 67 6.20 4.17 14.12
C HIS A 67 7.26 4.78 13.21
N HIS A 68 6.88 5.63 12.25
CA HIS A 68 7.86 6.35 11.41
C HIS A 68 8.65 7.38 12.22
N GLY A 69 7.98 8.14 13.10
CA GLY A 69 8.63 9.15 13.95
C GLY A 69 9.63 8.56 14.94
N ASP A 70 9.33 7.37 15.47
CA ASP A 70 10.19 6.67 16.44
C ASP A 70 11.19 5.68 15.81
N ALA A 71 11.22 5.58 14.47
CA ALA A 71 12.01 4.58 13.77
C ALA A 71 13.53 4.81 13.93
N LYS A 72 14.25 3.75 14.31
CA LYS A 72 15.72 3.76 14.45
C LYS A 72 16.40 2.73 13.57
N ALA A 73 15.65 1.73 13.11
CA ALA A 73 16.15 0.65 12.29
C ALA A 73 15.20 0.35 11.11
N LYS A 74 15.71 -0.43 10.16
CA LYS A 74 14.96 -0.86 8.98
C LYS A 74 13.62 -1.51 9.30
N ILE A 75 13.61 -2.33 10.34
CA ILE A 75 12.41 -3.05 10.75
C ILE A 75 11.31 -2.10 11.25
N ASP A 76 11.66 -0.98 11.89
CA ASP A 76 10.70 0.02 12.37
C ASP A 76 10.01 0.71 11.19
N HIS A 77 10.79 1.07 10.17
CA HIS A 77 10.27 1.62 8.92
C HIS A 77 9.41 0.60 8.17
N ALA A 78 9.80 -0.67 8.14
CA ALA A 78 8.97 -1.74 7.55
C ALA A 78 7.63 -1.89 8.29
N ASN A 79 7.63 -1.81 9.63
CA ASN A 79 6.42 -1.83 10.44
C ASN A 79 5.50 -0.63 10.17
N ALA A 80 6.07 0.56 10.02
CA ALA A 80 5.32 1.75 9.63
C ALA A 80 4.68 1.59 8.25
N MET A 81 5.44 1.07 7.28
CA MET A 81 4.95 0.80 5.93
C MET A 81 3.85 -0.26 5.89
N TRP A 82 3.99 -1.35 6.63
CA TRP A 82 2.98 -2.39 6.71
C TRP A 82 1.65 -1.85 7.24
N LYS A 83 1.70 -1.01 8.29
CA LYS A 83 0.52 -0.33 8.81
C LYS A 83 -0.11 0.63 7.81
N ALA A 84 0.70 1.41 7.09
CA ALA A 84 0.19 2.29 6.04
C ALA A 84 -0.49 1.50 4.91
N ARG A 85 0.10 0.40 4.44
CA ARG A 85 -0.52 -0.46 3.42
C ARG A 85 -1.81 -1.11 3.92
N SER A 86 -1.83 -1.57 5.17
CA SER A 86 -3.04 -2.11 5.79
C SER A 86 -4.15 -1.05 5.85
N ALA A 87 -3.82 0.19 6.25
CA ALA A 87 -4.78 1.29 6.24
C ALA A 87 -5.33 1.58 4.84
N GLN A 88 -4.45 1.60 3.83
CA GLN A 88 -4.86 1.79 2.44
C GLN A 88 -5.84 0.70 2.00
N ALA A 89 -5.54 -0.57 2.28
CA ALA A 89 -6.41 -1.71 1.95
C ALA A 89 -7.78 -1.61 2.62
N GLN A 90 -7.84 -1.18 3.89
CA GLN A 90 -9.11 -0.96 4.61
C GLN A 90 -9.95 0.16 3.95
N ALA A 91 -9.31 1.28 3.58
CA ALA A 91 -9.99 2.38 2.90
C ALA A 91 -10.45 2.00 1.48
N GLU A 92 -9.68 1.19 0.76
CA GLU A 92 -10.07 0.66 -0.55
C GLU A 92 -11.21 -0.36 -0.45
N ALA A 93 -11.20 -1.22 0.57
CA ALA A 93 -12.30 -2.13 0.87
C ALA A 93 -13.59 -1.36 1.19
N ALA A 94 -13.49 -0.28 1.99
CA ALA A 94 -14.63 0.59 2.28
C ALA A 94 -15.24 1.20 1.00
N GLN A 95 -14.40 1.63 0.05
CA GLN A 95 -14.85 2.12 -1.26
C GLN A 95 -15.53 1.02 -2.06
N ALA A 96 -14.94 -0.18 -2.11
CA ALA A 96 -15.47 -1.31 -2.87
C ALA A 96 -16.86 -1.72 -2.37
N ILE A 97 -17.08 -1.81 -1.05
CA ILE A 97 -18.39 -2.20 -0.50
C ILE A 97 -19.41 -1.05 -0.46
N SER A 98 -18.98 0.19 -0.72
CA SER A 98 -19.85 1.37 -0.81
C SER A 98 -20.24 1.71 -2.25
N THR A 99 -19.68 1.01 -3.23
CA THR A 99 -20.10 1.13 -4.62
C THR A 99 -21.41 0.34 -4.79
N PRO A 100 -22.50 0.97 -5.29
CA PRO A 100 -23.78 0.29 -5.51
C PRO A 100 -23.70 -0.86 -6.52
#